data_AF-A0A6J6FIB5-F1
#
_entry.id   AF-A0A6J6FIB5-F1
#
_cell.length_a   1.000
_cell.length_b   1.000
_cell.length_c   1.000
_cell.angle_alpha   90.00
_cell.angle_beta   90.00
_cell.angle_gamma   90.00
#
_symmetry.space_group_name_H-M   'P 1'
#
loop_
_entity.id
_entity.type
_entity.pdbx_description
1 polymer ?
#
loop_
_entity_poly.entity_id
_entity_poly.type
_entity_poly.pdbx_seq_one_letter_code
_entity_poly.pdbx_strand_id
1 'polypeptide(L)'
;MSNPSEALAYAYDIVLNGTELGGGSIRIHDRKMQKDVFSVIGLSDEEANSKFGFLLEAFNFGPPPHGGIALGLDRVCALLTGSDSIREVIAFPKTASGGDPLTGAPTPITPTQRSEAGIDWTAPKE
;
A
#
# COMPACT_ATOMS: atom_id res chain seq x y z
N MET A 1 21.97 -13.63 -8.90
CA MET A 1 22.60 -13.04 -7.69
C MET A 1 23.20 -14.16 -6.86
N SER A 2 24.44 -14.06 -6.39
CA SER A 2 25.14 -15.15 -5.67
C SER A 2 24.90 -15.17 -4.15
N ASN A 3 24.57 -14.04 -3.52
CA ASN A 3 24.26 -13.96 -2.08
C ASN A 3 23.19 -12.89 -1.78
N PRO A 4 21.89 -13.17 -2.03
CA PRO A 4 20.83 -12.17 -1.92
C PRO A 4 20.62 -11.60 -0.51
N SER A 5 20.94 -12.36 0.54
CA SER A 5 20.72 -11.95 1.94
C SER A 5 21.63 -10.82 2.42
N GLU A 6 22.76 -10.60 1.76
CA GLU A 6 23.70 -9.52 2.08
C GLU A 6 23.42 -8.24 1.28
N ALA A 7 22.44 -8.26 0.38
CA ALA A 7 22.10 -7.12 -0.44
C ALA A 7 21.42 -6.03 0.39
N LEU A 8 21.94 -4.81 0.32
CA LEU A 8 21.30 -3.63 0.90
C LEU A 8 20.34 -2.99 -0.10
N ALA A 9 19.22 -2.48 0.40
CA ALA A 9 18.26 -1.75 -0.40
C ALA A 9 18.60 -0.26 -0.45
N TYR A 10 18.33 0.39 -1.59
CA TYR A 10 18.27 1.86 -1.68
C TYR A 10 16.93 2.37 -1.13
N ALA A 11 16.67 2.08 0.14
CA ALA A 11 15.48 2.46 0.89
C ALA A 11 15.86 3.38 2.05
N TYR A 12 14.93 4.22 2.48
CA TYR A 12 15.13 5.19 3.53
C TYR A 12 13.81 5.50 4.25
N ASP A 13 13.92 5.69 5.56
CA ASP A 13 12.81 6.07 6.44
C ASP A 13 13.13 7.38 7.16
N ILE A 14 12.10 8.19 7.43
CA ILE A 14 12.18 9.39 8.25
C ILE A 14 11.53 9.07 9.60
N VAL A 15 12.31 9.23 10.68
CA VAL A 15 11.86 8.96 12.04
C VAL A 15 11.98 10.24 12.86
N LEU A 16 10.92 10.56 13.62
CA LEU A 16 10.88 11.68 14.56
C LEU A 16 10.34 11.20 15.90
N ASN A 17 11.05 11.50 16.99
CA ASN A 17 10.67 11.12 18.36
C ASN A 17 10.32 9.63 18.51
N GLY A 18 11.09 8.75 17.86
CA GLY A 18 10.86 7.31 17.88
C GLY A 18 9.66 6.83 17.03
N THR A 19 9.01 7.72 16.28
CA THR A 19 7.89 7.38 15.39
C THR A 19 8.28 7.57 13.93
N GLU A 20 8.03 6.57 13.10
CA GLU A 20 8.21 6.66 11.64
C GLU A 20 7.21 7.66 11.05
N LEU A 21 7.68 8.72 10.38
CA LEU A 21 6.83 9.68 9.68
C LEU A 21 6.50 9.23 8.25
N GLY A 22 7.35 8.39 7.67
CA GLY A 22 7.19 7.89 6.32
C GLY A 22 8.51 7.37 5.77
N GLY A 23 8.45 6.83 4.56
CA GLY A 23 9.57 6.13 3.94
C GLY A 23 9.46 6.07 2.44
N GLY A 24 10.55 5.63 1.81
CA GLY A 24 10.71 5.68 0.38
C GLY A 24 11.85 4.81 -0.12
N SER A 25 11.97 4.73 -1.44
CA SER A 25 13.08 4.03 -2.07
C SER A 25 13.36 4.59 -3.47
N ILE A 26 14.58 4.34 -3.93
CA ILE A 26 14.89 4.37 -5.35
C ILE A 26 14.24 3.14 -6.00
N ARG A 27 13.67 3.32 -7.19
CA ARG A 27 12.95 2.28 -7.91
C ARG A 27 13.84 1.63 -8.95
N ILE A 28 13.62 0.34 -9.15
CA ILE A 28 14.24 -0.40 -10.23
C ILE A 28 13.65 0.11 -11.54
N HIS A 29 14.51 0.51 -12.47
CA HIS A 29 14.15 0.95 -13.82
C HIS A 29 14.75 0.04 -14.90
N ASP A 30 15.53 -0.97 -14.50
CA ASP A 30 16.08 -2.01 -15.37
C ASP A 30 15.23 -3.27 -15.31
N ARG A 31 14.73 -3.71 -16.47
CA ARG A 31 13.83 -4.87 -16.58
C ARG A 31 14.48 -6.16 -16.10
N LYS A 32 15.77 -6.35 -16.37
CA LYS A 32 16.49 -7.58 -16.00
C LYS A 32 16.64 -7.67 -14.49
N MET A 33 17.05 -6.57 -13.84
CA MET A 33 17.13 -6.48 -12.39
C MET A 33 15.77 -6.76 -11.74
N GLN A 34 14.66 -6.21 -12.27
CA GLN A 34 13.33 -6.47 -11.72
C GLN A 34 12.97 -7.97 -11.79
N LYS A 35 13.29 -8.64 -12.91
CA LYS A 35 13.07 -10.08 -13.06
C LYS A 35 13.92 -10.91 -12.09
N ASP A 36 15.19 -10.54 -11.92
CA ASP A 36 16.08 -11.21 -10.95
C ASP A 36 15.51 -11.09 -9.53
N VAL A 37 14.99 -9.92 -9.15
CA VAL A 37 14.32 -9.71 -7.86
C VAL A 37 13.06 -10.55 -7.73
N PHE A 38 12.21 -10.61 -8.76
CA PHE A 38 11.01 -11.46 -8.77
C PHE A 38 11.34 -12.94 -8.56
N SER A 39 12.38 -13.44 -9.22
CA SER A 39 12.86 -14.82 -9.02
C SER A 39 13.35 -15.05 -7.59
N VAL A 40 14.09 -14.11 -7.01
CA VAL A 40 14.59 -14.21 -5.62
C VAL A 40 13.45 -14.25 -4.60
N ILE A 41 12.36 -13.50 -4.81
CA ILE A 41 11.19 -13.53 -3.92
C ILE A 41 10.21 -14.68 -4.22
N GLY A 42 10.57 -15.58 -5.15
CA GLY A 42 9.83 -16.81 -5.43
C GLY A 42 8.63 -16.67 -6.36
N LEU A 43 8.56 -15.61 -7.17
CA LEU A 43 7.52 -15.49 -8.20
C LEU A 43 7.94 -16.22 -9.48
N SER A 44 7.06 -17.05 -10.04
CA SER A 44 7.25 -17.60 -11.38
C SER A 44 7.12 -16.50 -12.45
N ASP A 45 7.63 -16.76 -13.65
CA ASP A 45 7.46 -15.86 -14.79
C ASP A 45 5.97 -15.67 -15.15
N GLU A 46 5.13 -16.71 -15.04
CA GLU A 46 3.69 -16.56 -15.27
C GLU A 46 3.03 -15.68 -14.20
N GLU A 47 3.36 -15.88 -12.92
CA GLU A 47 2.81 -15.09 -11.82
C GLU A 47 3.24 -13.62 -11.91
N ALA A 48 4.52 -13.38 -12.23
CA ALA A 48 5.06 -12.04 -12.41
C ALA A 48 4.38 -11.32 -13.59
N ASN A 49 4.14 -12.02 -14.71
CA ASN A 49 3.42 -11.43 -15.85
C ASN A 49 1.93 -11.22 -15.53
N SER A 50 1.27 -12.15 -14.84
CA SER A 50 -0.15 -12.03 -14.50
C SER A 50 -0.41 -10.84 -13.54
N LYS A 51 0.46 -10.63 -12.55
CA LYS A 51 0.28 -9.57 -11.54
C LYS A 51 0.92 -8.24 -11.94
N PHE A 52 2.06 -8.27 -12.64
CA PHE A 52 2.90 -7.10 -12.91
C PHE A 52 3.25 -6.93 -14.39
N GLY A 53 2.55 -7.61 -15.31
CA GLY A 53 2.84 -7.56 -16.74
C GLY A 53 2.84 -6.14 -17.31
N PHE A 54 1.88 -5.31 -16.91
CA PHE A 54 1.81 -3.90 -17.32
C PHE A 54 3.06 -3.09 -16.89
N LEU A 55 3.60 -3.37 -15.70
CA LEU A 55 4.80 -2.72 -15.18
C LEU A 55 6.05 -3.21 -15.93
N LEU A 56 6.13 -4.52 -16.19
CA LEU A 56 7.22 -5.11 -16.96
C LEU A 56 7.23 -4.64 -18.42
N GLU A 57 6.06 -4.39 -18.98
CA GLU A 57 5.89 -3.80 -20.30
C GLU A 57 6.35 -2.33 -20.31
N ALA A 58 6.00 -1.56 -19.27
CA ALA A 58 6.43 -0.18 -19.11
C ALA A 58 7.96 -0.03 -19.15
N PHE A 59 8.73 -0.98 -18.61
CA PHE A 59 10.20 -0.96 -18.71
C PHE A 59 10.74 -0.99 -20.15
N ASN A 60 10.00 -1.55 -21.11
CA ASN A 60 10.42 -1.57 -22.52
C ASN A 60 10.38 -0.18 -23.17
N PHE A 61 9.67 0.78 -22.55
CA PHE A 61 9.59 2.15 -23.01
C PHE A 61 10.65 3.06 -22.34
N GLY A 62 11.59 2.48 -21.57
CA GLY A 62 12.73 3.19 -21.00
C GLY A 62 12.37 4.19 -19.91
N PRO A 63 11.72 3.76 -18.80
CA PRO A 63 11.44 4.66 -17.70
C PRO A 63 12.77 5.15 -17.10
N PRO A 64 12.86 6.46 -16.76
CA PRO A 64 14.10 7.02 -16.23
C PRO A 64 14.39 6.47 -14.83
N PRO A 65 15.62 6.64 -14.32
CA PRO A 65 15.89 6.49 -12.89
C PRO A 65 14.93 7.36 -12.08
N HIS A 66 14.22 6.75 -11.15
CA HIS A 66 13.20 7.42 -10.35
C HIS A 66 13.21 6.89 -8.92
N GLY A 67 12.73 7.73 -8.01
CA GLY A 67 12.60 7.43 -6.59
C GLY A 67 11.47 8.26 -6.02
N GLY A 68 11.00 7.89 -4.84
CA GLY A 68 9.91 8.61 -4.19
C GLY A 68 9.84 8.32 -2.71
N ILE A 69 9.05 9.12 -2.02
CA ILE A 69 8.77 9.00 -0.59
C ILE A 69 7.28 9.24 -0.36
N ALA A 70 6.73 8.60 0.66
CA ALA A 70 5.40 8.88 1.16
C ALA A 70 5.47 9.22 2.65
N LEU A 71 4.76 10.27 3.06
CA LEU A 71 4.63 10.66 4.47
C LEU A 71 3.23 10.30 4.97
N GLY A 72 3.15 9.82 6.20
CA GLY A 72 1.90 9.64 6.93
C GLY A 72 1.38 10.98 7.42
N LEU A 73 0.59 11.67 6.59
CA LEU A 73 0.12 13.02 6.88
C LEU A 73 -0.60 13.13 8.23
N ASP A 74 -1.52 12.21 8.54
CA ASP A 74 -2.27 12.23 9.81
C ASP A 74 -1.33 12.10 11.02
N ARG A 75 -0.27 11.28 10.89
CA ARG A 75 0.73 11.08 11.93
C ARG A 75 1.61 12.32 12.10
N VAL A 76 2.00 12.95 11.00
CA VAL A 76 2.72 14.24 11.03
C VAL A 76 1.87 15.28 11.76
N CYS A 77 0.58 15.41 11.40
CA CYS A 77 -0.34 16.31 12.08
C CYS A 77 -0.45 16.01 13.58
N ALA A 78 -0.68 14.75 13.97
CA ALA A 78 -0.81 14.35 15.37
C ALA A 78 0.45 14.68 16.19
N LEU A 79 1.64 14.48 15.62
CA LEU A 79 2.89 14.83 16.28
C LEU A 79 3.07 16.35 16.43
N LEU A 80 2.70 17.12 15.41
CA LEU A 80 2.77 18.59 15.46
C LEU A 80 1.78 19.20 16.46
N THR A 81 0.61 18.59 16.63
CA THR A 81 -0.41 19.03 17.60
C THR A 81 -0.23 18.44 19.00
N GLY A 82 0.71 17.51 19.18
CA GLY A 82 0.89 16.78 20.44
C GLY A 82 -0.29 15.87 20.79
N SER A 83 -1.03 15.40 19.78
CA SER A 83 -2.19 14.53 19.94
C SER A 83 -1.77 13.07 20.15
N ASP A 84 -2.36 12.40 21.14
CA ASP A 84 -2.11 10.98 21.43
C ASP A 84 -2.70 10.02 20.39
N SER A 85 -3.57 10.53 19.51
CA SER A 85 -4.31 9.75 18.51
C SER A 85 -4.49 10.54 17.23
N ILE A 86 -4.31 9.88 16.08
CA ILE A 86 -4.62 10.46 14.76
C ILE A 86 -6.09 10.83 14.60
N ARG A 87 -6.99 10.27 15.42
CA ARG A 87 -8.41 10.63 15.39
C ARG A 87 -8.64 12.09 15.75
N GLU A 88 -7.75 12.71 16.52
CA GLU A 88 -7.85 14.11 16.93
C GLU A 88 -7.49 15.09 15.80
N VAL A 89 -6.90 14.60 14.70
CA VAL A 89 -6.51 15.41 13.54
C VAL A 89 -7.26 15.03 12.26
N ILE A 90 -8.26 14.15 12.37
CA ILE A 90 -9.14 13.74 11.28
C ILE A 90 -10.54 14.25 11.59
N ALA A 91 -11.19 14.91 10.62
CA ALA A 91 -12.50 15.54 10.84
C ALA A 91 -13.61 14.54 11.24
N PHE A 92 -13.64 13.36 10.62
CA PHE A 92 -14.63 12.31 10.87
C PHE A 92 -13.95 10.93 11.01
N PRO A 93 -13.25 10.70 12.12
CA PRO A 93 -12.45 9.50 12.31
C PRO A 93 -13.33 8.26 12.45
N LYS A 94 -12.72 7.09 12.27
CA LYS A 94 -13.37 5.79 12.45
C LYS A 94 -12.95 5.14 13.77
N THR A 95 -13.80 4.29 14.33
CA THR A 95 -13.45 3.45 15.49
C THR A 95 -12.36 2.44 15.13
N ALA A 96 -11.81 1.75 16.13
CA ALA A 96 -10.84 0.67 15.88
C ALA A 96 -11.44 -0.49 15.07
N SER A 97 -12.77 -0.67 15.12
CA SER A 97 -13.50 -1.63 14.30
C SER A 97 -13.79 -1.16 12.87
N GLY A 98 -13.33 0.05 12.49
CA GLY A 98 -13.55 0.62 11.15
C GLY A 98 -14.92 1.29 10.94
N GLY A 99 -15.75 1.34 11.98
CA GLY A 99 -17.08 1.96 11.91
C GLY A 99 -17.04 3.48 12.05
N ASP A 100 -18.06 4.15 11.52
CA ASP A 100 -18.29 5.58 11.67
C ASP A 100 -19.44 5.83 12.66
N PRO A 101 -19.16 6.27 13.90
CA PRO A 101 -20.21 6.51 14.89
C PRO A 101 -21.18 7.64 14.52
N LEU A 102 -20.74 8.61 13.70
CA LEU A 102 -21.58 9.76 13.33
C LEU A 102 -22.66 9.34 12.32
N THR A 103 -22.30 8.49 11.37
CA THR A 103 -23.19 8.08 10.26
C THR A 103 -23.78 6.69 10.45
N GLY A 104 -23.25 5.88 11.36
CA GLY A 104 -23.59 4.47 11.53
C GLY A 104 -23.02 3.56 10.45
N ALA A 105 -22.02 4.02 9.68
CA ALA A 105 -21.41 3.23 8.63
C ALA A 105 -20.47 2.12 9.18
N PRO A 106 -20.29 1.00 8.45
CA PRO A 106 -20.95 0.65 7.19
C PRO A 106 -22.41 0.23 7.40
N THR A 107 -23.25 0.51 6.41
CA THR A 107 -24.66 0.09 6.39
C THR A 107 -24.92 -0.95 5.30
N PRO A 108 -25.95 -1.80 5.44
CA PRO A 108 -26.33 -2.75 4.39
C PRO A 108 -26.74 -2.04 3.08
N ILE A 109 -26.29 -2.57 1.94
CA ILE A 109 -26.78 -2.17 0.61
C ILE A 109 -28.08 -2.91 0.24
N THR A 110 -28.90 -2.29 -0.60
CA THR A 110 -30.20 -2.85 -1.02
C THR A 110 -30.06 -4.06 -1.95
N PRO A 111 -31.10 -4.91 -2.09
CA PRO A 111 -31.08 -6.01 -3.06
C PRO A 111 -30.85 -5.53 -4.51
N THR A 112 -31.43 -4.38 -4.88
CA THR A 112 -31.23 -3.77 -6.21
C THR A 112 -29.75 -3.42 -6.43
N GLN A 113 -29.11 -2.75 -5.47
CA GLN A 113 -27.68 -2.39 -5.55
C GLN A 113 -26.78 -3.63 -5.61
N ARG A 114 -27.11 -4.69 -4.88
CA ARG A 114 -26.39 -5.98 -4.96
C ARG A 114 -26.48 -6.58 -6.35
N SER A 115 -27.69 -6.61 -6.93
CA SER A 115 -27.92 -7.13 -8.27
C SER A 115 -27.19 -6.30 -9.33
N GLU A 116 -27.24 -4.97 -9.24
CA GLU A 116 -26.57 -4.06 -10.17
C GLU A 116 -25.04 -4.19 -10.10
N ALA A 117 -24.49 -4.39 -8.90
CA ALA A 117 -23.06 -4.63 -8.70
C ALA A 117 -22.59 -6.04 -9.08
N GLY A 118 -23.51 -6.96 -9.40
CA GLY A 118 -23.20 -8.36 -9.69
C GLY A 118 -22.69 -9.14 -8.47
N ILE A 119 -23.11 -8.76 -7.26
CA ILE A 119 -22.68 -9.39 -6.00
C ILE A 119 -23.81 -10.28 -5.47
N ASP A 120 -23.58 -11.60 -5.44
CA ASP A 120 -24.53 -12.61 -4.94
C ASP A 120 -24.11 -13.23 -3.59
N TRP A 121 -23.04 -12.71 -2.97
CA TRP A 121 -22.51 -13.23 -1.71
C TRP A 121 -23.57 -13.19 -0.60
N THR A 122 -23.85 -14.36 -0.04
CA THR A 122 -24.72 -14.55 1.13
C THR A 122 -23.84 -14.69 2.37
N ALA A 123 -24.01 -13.78 3.33
CA ALA A 123 -23.31 -13.90 4.60
C ALA A 123 -23.79 -15.18 5.33
N PRO A 124 -22.89 -15.92 6.00
CA PRO A 124 -23.29 -17.02 6.88
C PRO A 124 -24.33 -16.52 7.89
N LYS A 125 -25.34 -17.34 8.17
CA LYS A 125 -26.21 -17.08 9.33
C LYS A 125 -25.39 -17.34 10.59
N GLU A 126 -25.35 -16.36 11.48
CA GLU A 126 -24.83 -16.51 12.86
C GLU A 126 -25.47 -17.70 13.58
#